data_AF-A0AA35PYF6-F1
#
_entry.id   AF-A0AA35PYF6-F1
#
_cell.length_a   1.000
_cell.length_b   1.000
_cell.length_c   1.000
_cell.angle_alpha   90.00
_cell.angle_beta   90.00
_cell.angle_gamma   90.00
#
_symmetry.space_group_name_H-M   'P 1'
#
loop_
_entity.id
_entity.type
_entity.pdbx_description
1 polymer ?
#
loop_
_entity_poly.entity_id
_entity_poly.type
_entity_poly.pdbx_seq_one_letter_code
_entity_poly.pdbx_strand_id
1 'polypeptide(L)'
;MAQVIYAPSDDTPRGVKSVFLAGTTSKVDKGDWRETLAASLSDVPVTLFNPYRADWDGSWREDVDFAPYRGQVEWELARQDEADLVVVYFHPATQAPISLLELGLSARVPGKVVVCCPEGYWKRGNVLIVCERFGIETVESVEGLREAIVKRVSAAS
;
A
#
# COMPACT_ATOMS: atom_id res chain seq x y z
N MET A 1 5.48 6.91 -17.47
CA MET A 1 6.57 6.85 -16.48
C MET A 1 5.97 7.04 -15.10
N ALA A 2 6.34 6.20 -14.15
CA ALA A 2 5.78 6.26 -12.80
C ALA A 2 6.29 7.48 -12.02
N GLN A 3 5.44 8.01 -11.14
CA GLN A 3 5.79 9.02 -10.14
C GLN A 3 5.65 8.40 -8.76
N VAL A 4 6.59 8.67 -7.86
CA VAL A 4 6.47 8.30 -6.44
C VAL A 4 6.32 9.57 -5.61
N ILE A 5 5.32 9.61 -4.75
CA ILE A 5 5.07 10.69 -3.79
C ILE A 5 5.21 10.07 -2.40
N TYR A 6 6.22 10.52 -1.66
CA TYR A 6 6.51 10.03 -0.30
C TYR A 6 5.77 10.86 0.74
N ALA A 7 5.38 10.24 1.85
CA ALA A 7 4.83 10.98 2.98
C ALA A 7 5.86 11.99 3.55
N PRO A 8 5.44 13.20 3.96
CA PRO A 8 4.07 13.74 3.93
C PRO A 8 3.86 14.72 2.75
N SER A 9 4.47 14.49 1.58
CA SER A 9 4.35 15.41 0.43
C SER A 9 2.91 15.53 -0.08
N ASP A 10 2.51 16.72 -0.52
CA ASP A 10 1.23 17.03 -1.16
C ASP A 10 1.37 17.30 -2.67
N ASP A 11 2.45 16.78 -3.28
CA ASP A 11 2.65 16.87 -4.72
C ASP A 11 1.43 16.34 -5.49
N THR A 12 1.11 16.99 -6.61
CA THR A 12 -0.04 16.59 -7.43
C THR A 12 0.25 15.27 -8.17
N PRO A 13 -0.65 14.28 -8.13
CA PRO A 13 -0.56 13.07 -8.94
C PRO A 13 -0.57 13.38 -10.44
N ARG A 14 0.33 12.75 -11.20
CA ARG A 14 0.44 12.93 -12.66
C ARG A 14 0.21 11.65 -13.45
N GLY A 15 0.07 10.51 -12.78
CA GLY A 15 -0.30 9.24 -13.41
C GLY A 15 -1.74 9.25 -13.90
N VAL A 16 -2.04 8.37 -14.86
CA VAL A 16 -3.42 8.10 -15.31
C VAL A 16 -4.23 7.44 -14.18
N LYS A 17 -3.53 6.73 -13.30
CA LYS A 17 -4.06 6.16 -12.06
C LYS A 17 -3.12 6.42 -10.90
N SER A 18 -3.67 6.43 -9.69
CA SER A 18 -2.92 6.50 -8.44
C SER A 18 -3.04 5.20 -7.62
N VAL A 19 -1.97 4.82 -6.92
CA VAL A 19 -1.90 3.61 -6.09
C VAL A 19 -1.33 3.97 -4.72
N PHE A 20 -2.05 3.65 -3.65
CA PHE A 20 -1.53 3.74 -2.29
C PHE A 20 -0.83 2.45 -1.86
N LEU A 21 0.40 2.56 -1.34
CA LEU A 21 1.24 1.44 -0.94
C LEU A 21 1.09 1.11 0.56
N ALA A 22 -0.02 0.47 0.93
CA ALA A 22 -0.25 -0.02 2.29
C ALA A 22 0.53 -1.33 2.56
N GLY A 23 0.75 -1.64 3.83
CA GLY A 23 1.38 -2.90 4.23
C GLY A 23 2.63 -2.72 5.08
N THR A 24 3.46 -3.77 5.05
CA THR A 24 4.72 -3.85 5.81
C THR A 24 5.63 -2.66 5.49
N THR A 25 5.90 -1.81 6.47
CA THR A 25 6.82 -0.66 6.32
C THR A 25 8.23 -0.93 6.85
N SER A 26 8.37 -1.95 7.71
CA SER A 26 9.67 -2.37 8.27
C SER A 26 10.54 -3.02 7.20
N LYS A 27 11.85 -2.73 7.23
CA LYS A 27 12.85 -3.43 6.41
C LYS A 27 13.03 -4.85 6.94
N VAL A 28 12.42 -5.81 6.27
CA VAL A 28 12.44 -7.24 6.62
C VAL A 28 13.42 -8.05 5.78
N ASP A 29 13.56 -7.69 4.51
CA ASP A 29 14.49 -8.33 3.58
C ASP A 29 15.70 -7.44 3.29
N LYS A 30 16.60 -7.93 2.42
CA LYS A 30 17.71 -7.13 1.88
C LYS A 30 17.23 -5.89 1.10
N GLY A 31 15.96 -5.81 0.73
CA GLY A 31 15.35 -4.70 -0.01
C GLY A 31 13.99 -4.28 0.56
N ASP A 32 13.47 -3.17 0.02
CA ASP A 32 12.14 -2.65 0.33
C ASP A 32 11.20 -2.99 -0.83
N TRP A 33 10.12 -3.72 -0.55
CA TRP A 33 9.15 -4.14 -1.58
C TRP A 33 8.53 -2.95 -2.31
N ARG A 34 8.41 -1.78 -1.66
CA ARG A 34 7.86 -0.55 -2.26
C ARG A 34 8.81 -0.02 -3.32
N GLU A 35 10.10 -0.03 -3.04
CA GLU A 35 11.15 0.37 -3.98
C GLU A 35 11.25 -0.64 -5.14
N THR A 36 11.19 -1.94 -4.85
CA THR A 36 11.13 -2.99 -5.88
C THR A 36 9.91 -2.82 -6.79
N LEU A 37 8.73 -2.60 -6.22
CA LEU A 37 7.50 -2.40 -6.97
C LEU A 37 7.58 -1.12 -7.82
N ALA A 38 8.01 0.00 -7.23
CA ALA A 38 8.15 1.28 -7.92
C ALA A 38 9.13 1.19 -9.11
N ALA A 39 10.29 0.56 -8.92
CA ALA A 39 11.24 0.32 -10.00
C ALA A 39 10.64 -0.52 -11.14
N SER A 40 9.88 -1.56 -10.79
CA SER A 40 9.22 -2.45 -11.76
C SER A 40 8.09 -1.79 -12.57
N LEU A 41 7.56 -0.67 -12.06
CA LEU A 41 6.49 0.12 -12.68
C LEU A 41 7.01 1.38 -13.38
N SER A 42 8.33 1.56 -13.51
CA SER A 42 8.94 2.77 -14.08
C SER A 42 8.42 3.14 -15.48
N ASP A 43 8.01 2.15 -16.27
CA ASP A 43 7.41 2.27 -17.60
C ASP A 43 5.90 2.58 -17.60
N VAL A 44 5.21 2.39 -16.48
CA VAL A 44 3.75 2.51 -16.34
C VAL A 44 3.36 3.95 -15.98
N PRO A 45 2.30 4.54 -16.58
CA PRO A 45 1.87 5.91 -16.26
C PRO A 45 1.02 5.96 -14.98
N VAL A 46 1.63 5.65 -13.82
CA VAL A 46 0.97 5.57 -12.52
C VAL A 46 1.63 6.50 -11.49
N THR A 47 0.86 7.04 -10.55
CA THR A 47 1.38 7.70 -9.35
C THR A 47 1.31 6.74 -8.16
N LEU A 48 2.40 6.56 -7.44
CA LEU A 48 2.50 5.74 -6.24
C LEU A 48 2.58 6.64 -5.00
N PHE A 49 1.62 6.52 -4.10
CA PHE A 49 1.70 7.13 -2.77
C PHE A 49 2.41 6.16 -1.83
N ASN A 50 3.64 6.51 -1.45
CA ASN A 50 4.49 5.70 -0.59
C ASN A 50 4.45 6.28 0.84
N PRO A 51 3.92 5.55 1.84
CA PRO A 51 3.85 6.05 3.21
C PRO A 51 5.21 6.09 3.92
N TYR A 52 6.30 5.62 3.28
CA TYR A 52 7.64 5.75 3.83
C TYR A 52 7.99 7.20 4.11
N ARG A 53 8.44 7.43 5.35
CA ARG A 53 8.84 8.75 5.84
C ARG A 53 10.28 8.69 6.35
N ALA A 54 11.15 9.49 5.74
CA ALA A 54 12.59 9.41 5.97
C ALA A 54 13.06 10.00 7.30
N ASP A 55 12.30 10.95 7.87
CA ASP A 55 12.52 11.59 9.17
C ASP A 55 11.85 10.86 10.34
N TRP A 56 11.20 9.72 10.07
CA TRP A 56 10.64 8.90 11.14
C TRP A 56 11.76 8.26 11.97
N ASP A 57 11.72 8.46 13.28
CA ASP A 57 12.63 7.81 14.22
C ASP A 57 11.90 7.28 15.47
N GLY A 58 12.63 6.57 16.33
CA GLY A 58 12.07 5.95 17.53
C GLY A 58 11.66 6.94 18.63
N SER A 59 11.84 8.24 18.45
CA SER A 59 11.38 9.26 19.40
C SER A 59 9.90 9.62 19.21
N TRP A 60 9.31 9.23 18.09
CA TRP A 60 7.93 9.54 17.78
C TRP A 60 6.98 8.75 18.65
N ARG A 61 6.04 9.47 19.26
CA ARG A 61 5.01 8.86 20.11
C ARG A 61 3.79 8.57 19.25
N GLU A 62 3.30 7.34 19.31
CA GLU A 62 2.01 6.94 18.72
C GLU A 62 0.85 7.51 19.57
N ASP A 63 0.70 8.83 19.50
CA ASP A 63 -0.22 9.61 20.30
C ASP A 63 -0.92 10.60 19.38
N VAL A 64 -2.25 10.64 19.45
CA VAL A 64 -3.06 11.54 18.64
C VAL A 64 -2.66 13.00 18.84
N ASP A 65 -2.11 13.40 19.98
CA ASP A 65 -1.68 14.78 20.24
C ASP A 65 -0.22 15.05 19.83
N PHE A 66 0.50 14.04 19.34
CA PHE A 66 1.84 14.23 18.78
C PHE A 66 1.77 14.57 17.29
N ALA A 67 1.91 15.86 16.97
CA ALA A 67 1.66 16.40 15.63
C ALA A 67 2.37 15.67 14.47
N PRO A 68 3.65 15.28 14.55
CA PRO A 68 4.30 14.53 13.47
C PRO A 68 3.65 13.17 13.19
N TYR A 69 3.25 12.45 14.25
CA TYR A 69 2.55 11.17 14.15
C TYR A 69 1.14 11.35 13.61
N ARG A 70 0.36 12.30 14.17
CA ARG A 70 -0.98 12.64 13.66
C ARG A 70 -0.93 12.95 12.17
N GLY A 71 0.00 13.82 11.74
CA GLY A 71 0.15 14.20 10.35
C GLY A 71 0.49 13.02 9.44
N GLN A 72 1.29 12.04 9.91
CA GLN A 72 1.54 10.81 9.15
C GLN A 72 0.25 10.01 8.95
N VAL A 73 -0.49 9.74 10.03
CA VAL A 73 -1.72 8.93 9.98
C VAL A 73 -2.79 9.62 9.13
N GLU A 74 -2.96 10.93 9.27
CA GLU A 74 -3.91 11.71 8.46
C GLU A 74 -3.53 11.73 6.97
N TRP A 75 -2.23 11.81 6.66
CA TRP A 75 -1.73 11.71 5.29
C TRP A 75 -2.01 10.32 4.69
N GLU A 76 -1.76 9.25 5.44
CA GLU A 76 -2.02 7.87 5.00
C GLU A 76 -3.51 7.66 4.70
N LEU A 77 -4.39 8.10 5.61
CA LEU A 77 -5.85 8.02 5.41
C LEU A 77 -6.30 8.82 4.19
N ALA A 78 -5.84 10.06 4.03
CA ALA A 78 -6.21 10.91 2.91
C ALA A 78 -5.76 10.32 1.56
N ARG A 79 -4.52 9.81 1.49
CA ARG A 79 -3.98 9.22 0.26
C ARG A 79 -4.57 7.85 -0.06
N GLN A 80 -4.93 7.07 0.96
CA GLN A 80 -5.69 5.83 0.78
C GLN A 80 -7.08 6.10 0.18
N ASP A 81 -7.77 7.14 0.67
CA ASP A 81 -9.07 7.54 0.14
C ASP A 81 -8.98 8.07 -1.30
N GLU A 82 -8.00 8.92 -1.57
CA GLU A 82 -7.76 9.54 -2.89
C GLU A 82 -7.34 8.53 -3.97
N ALA A 83 -6.54 7.52 -3.62
CA ALA A 83 -5.93 6.62 -4.60
C ALA A 83 -6.97 5.84 -5.43
N ASP A 84 -6.77 5.65 -6.73
CA ASP A 84 -7.64 4.76 -7.52
C ASP A 84 -7.58 3.29 -7.03
N LEU A 85 -6.42 2.89 -6.51
CA LEU A 85 -6.13 1.54 -6.04
C LEU A 85 -5.35 1.59 -4.72
N VAL A 86 -5.63 0.64 -3.84
CA VAL A 86 -4.86 0.38 -2.62
C VAL A 86 -4.24 -1.00 -2.76
N VAL A 87 -2.92 -1.09 -2.63
CA VAL A 87 -2.24 -2.38 -2.50
C VAL A 87 -1.87 -2.58 -1.04
N VAL A 88 -2.16 -3.77 -0.49
CA VAL A 88 -1.81 -4.12 0.89
C VAL A 88 -0.84 -5.29 0.91
N TYR A 89 0.40 -5.05 1.32
CA TYR A 89 1.44 -6.08 1.40
C TYR A 89 1.65 -6.62 2.82
N PHE A 90 1.36 -7.90 3.03
CA PHE A 90 1.53 -8.60 4.30
C PHE A 90 2.75 -9.52 4.27
N HIS A 91 3.93 -9.00 4.61
CA HIS A 91 5.15 -9.80 4.65
C HIS A 91 5.10 -10.87 5.76
N PRO A 92 5.54 -12.13 5.52
CA PRO A 92 5.51 -13.20 6.53
C PRO A 92 6.26 -12.90 7.84
N ALA A 93 7.33 -12.10 7.74
CA ALA A 93 8.17 -11.71 8.88
C ALA A 93 7.63 -10.52 9.71
N THR A 94 6.46 -9.93 9.37
CA THR A 94 5.86 -8.86 10.19
C THR A 94 4.43 -9.17 10.58
N GLN A 95 3.95 -8.47 11.61
CA GLN A 95 2.55 -8.52 11.98
C GLN A 95 1.67 -7.56 11.16
N ALA A 96 2.22 -6.43 10.72
CA ALA A 96 1.52 -5.35 9.99
C ALA A 96 0.08 -5.07 10.50
N PRO A 97 -0.12 -4.79 11.80
CA PRO A 97 -1.46 -4.67 12.38
C PRO A 97 -2.24 -3.47 11.84
N ILE A 98 -1.56 -2.34 11.58
CA ILE A 98 -2.19 -1.15 10.98
C ILE A 98 -2.73 -1.49 9.58
N SER A 99 -2.02 -2.31 8.81
CA SER A 99 -2.47 -2.71 7.48
C SER A 99 -3.68 -3.64 7.45
N LEU A 100 -4.00 -4.30 8.56
CA LEU A 100 -5.31 -4.96 8.71
C LEU A 100 -6.44 -3.93 8.82
N LEU A 101 -6.20 -2.77 9.45
CA LEU A 101 -7.16 -1.66 9.51
C LEU A 101 -7.31 -1.02 8.12
N GLU A 102 -6.19 -0.73 7.44
CA GLU A 102 -6.16 -0.17 6.08
C GLU A 102 -6.94 -1.05 5.10
N LEU A 103 -6.71 -2.39 5.14
CA LEU A 103 -7.49 -3.35 4.37
C LEU A 103 -8.98 -3.25 4.72
N GLY A 104 -9.33 -3.22 6.00
CA GLY A 104 -10.72 -3.14 6.46
C GLY A 104 -11.46 -1.89 5.97
N LEU A 105 -10.78 -0.74 5.92
CA LEU A 105 -11.33 0.53 5.44
C LEU A 105 -11.67 0.48 3.95
N SER A 106 -10.82 -0.14 3.13
CA SER A 106 -11.01 -0.18 1.67
C SER A 106 -11.71 -1.42 1.15
N ALA A 107 -11.81 -2.51 1.94
CA ALA A 107 -12.29 -3.82 1.49
C ALA A 107 -13.71 -3.82 0.89
N ARG A 108 -14.56 -2.89 1.33
CA ARG A 108 -15.96 -2.82 0.88
C ARG A 108 -16.16 -2.08 -0.43
N VAL A 109 -15.14 -1.40 -0.94
CA VAL A 109 -15.21 -0.67 -2.22
C VAL A 109 -14.79 -1.63 -3.33
N PRO A 110 -15.70 -2.08 -4.21
CA PRO A 110 -15.37 -3.07 -5.23
C PRO A 110 -14.25 -2.61 -6.14
N GLY A 111 -13.24 -3.46 -6.35
CA GLY A 111 -12.11 -3.19 -7.23
C GLY A 111 -11.04 -2.21 -6.69
N LYS A 112 -11.27 -1.58 -5.53
CA LYS A 112 -10.35 -0.60 -4.90
C LYS A 112 -9.09 -1.24 -4.32
N VAL A 113 -9.09 -2.54 -4.00
CA VAL A 113 -7.98 -3.19 -3.28
C VAL A 113 -7.40 -4.36 -4.07
N VAL A 114 -6.07 -4.52 -3.99
CA VAL A 114 -5.35 -5.77 -4.27
C VAL A 114 -4.52 -6.13 -3.05
N VAL A 115 -4.59 -7.37 -2.60
CA VAL A 115 -3.83 -7.84 -1.45
C VAL A 115 -2.68 -8.72 -1.91
N CYS A 116 -1.48 -8.46 -1.44
CA CYS A 116 -0.36 -9.39 -1.55
C CYS A 116 -0.08 -9.99 -0.18
N CYS A 117 -0.39 -11.27 -0.05
CA CYS A 117 -0.24 -12.01 1.19
C CYS A 117 0.48 -13.31 0.84
N PRO A 118 1.82 -13.39 0.94
CA PRO A 118 2.57 -14.62 0.75
C PRO A 118 2.27 -15.66 1.85
N GLU A 119 2.68 -16.91 1.63
CA GLU A 119 2.56 -17.96 2.66
C GLU A 119 3.37 -17.56 3.91
N GLY A 120 2.85 -17.87 5.10
CA GLY A 120 3.53 -17.60 6.37
C GLY A 120 3.12 -16.33 7.10
N TYR A 121 2.35 -15.41 6.49
CA TYR A 121 1.77 -14.30 7.25
C TYR A 121 0.84 -14.80 8.35
N TRP A 122 1.04 -14.33 9.58
CA TRP A 122 0.41 -14.90 10.79
C TRP A 122 -1.12 -14.82 10.82
N LYS A 123 -1.73 -13.87 10.11
CA LYS A 123 -3.18 -13.75 9.92
C LYS A 123 -3.65 -14.08 8.51
N ARG A 124 -2.85 -14.77 7.71
CA ARG A 124 -3.15 -15.14 6.31
C ARG A 124 -4.57 -15.68 6.14
N GLY A 125 -4.99 -16.66 6.94
CA GLY A 125 -6.34 -17.23 6.85
C GLY A 125 -7.46 -16.20 7.01
N ASN A 126 -7.32 -15.23 7.93
CA ASN A 126 -8.31 -14.17 8.11
C ASN A 126 -8.31 -13.21 6.91
N VAL A 127 -7.13 -12.83 6.44
CA VAL A 127 -6.97 -11.96 5.26
C VAL A 127 -7.61 -12.60 4.03
N LEU A 128 -7.33 -13.88 3.75
CA LEU A 128 -7.87 -14.58 2.59
C LEU A 128 -9.39 -14.73 2.66
N ILE A 129 -9.96 -15.07 3.82
CA ILE A 129 -11.42 -15.17 3.99
C ILE A 129 -12.10 -13.81 3.76
N VAL A 130 -11.51 -12.71 4.25
CA VAL A 130 -12.02 -11.36 3.98
C VAL A 130 -11.94 -11.04 2.49
N CYS A 131 -10.82 -11.37 1.84
CA CYS A 131 -10.64 -11.12 0.42
C CYS A 131 -11.65 -11.90 -0.42
N GLU A 132 -11.83 -13.19 -0.13
CA GLU A 132 -12.84 -14.04 -0.79
C GLU A 132 -14.24 -13.48 -0.60
N ARG A 133 -14.61 -13.10 0.63
CA ARG A 133 -15.93 -12.55 0.95
C ARG A 133 -16.27 -11.29 0.16
N PHE A 134 -15.28 -10.43 -0.09
CA PHE A 134 -15.47 -9.15 -0.78
C PHE A 134 -15.00 -9.15 -2.24
N GLY A 135 -14.58 -10.30 -2.78
CA GLY A 135 -14.08 -10.41 -4.15
C GLY A 135 -12.80 -9.63 -4.41
N ILE A 136 -11.94 -9.50 -3.40
CA ILE A 136 -10.65 -8.80 -3.48
C ILE A 136 -9.62 -9.74 -4.11
N GLU A 137 -8.92 -9.26 -5.14
CA GLU A 137 -7.84 -10.00 -5.78
C GLU A 137 -6.65 -10.17 -4.83
N THR A 138 -6.20 -11.42 -4.68
CA THR A 138 -5.06 -11.79 -3.84
C THR A 138 -3.92 -12.36 -4.68
N VAL A 139 -2.70 -11.89 -4.42
CA VAL A 139 -1.46 -12.38 -5.02
C VAL A 139 -0.46 -12.77 -3.94
N GLU A 140 0.63 -13.44 -4.32
CA GLU A 140 1.63 -13.97 -3.37
C GLU A 140 3.01 -13.33 -3.52
N SER A 141 3.18 -12.38 -4.45
CA SER A 141 4.47 -11.72 -4.70
C SER A 141 4.34 -10.28 -5.17
N VAL A 142 5.46 -9.56 -5.19
CA VAL A 142 5.55 -8.17 -5.69
C VAL A 142 5.34 -8.14 -7.20
N GLU A 143 5.78 -9.17 -7.92
CA GLU A 143 5.52 -9.35 -9.35
C GLU A 143 4.02 -9.49 -9.62
N GLY A 144 3.30 -10.26 -8.79
CA GLY A 144 1.84 -10.34 -8.86
C GLY A 144 1.16 -8.99 -8.62
N LEU A 145 1.68 -8.16 -7.70
CA LEU A 145 1.18 -6.79 -7.52
C LEU A 145 1.37 -5.95 -8.77
N ARG A 146 2.56 -6.02 -9.39
CA ARG A 146 2.85 -5.31 -10.64
C ARG A 146 1.84 -5.67 -11.73
N GLU A 147 1.61 -6.97 -11.95
CA GLU A 147 0.66 -7.44 -12.97
C GLU A 147 -0.77 -6.95 -12.70
N ALA A 148 -1.22 -7.02 -11.44
CA ALA A 148 -2.53 -6.54 -11.03
C ALA A 148 -2.71 -5.02 -11.21
N ILE A 149 -1.65 -4.23 -10.97
CA ILE A 149 -1.62 -2.79 -11.20
C ILE A 149 -1.67 -2.49 -12.70
N VAL A 150 -0.78 -3.11 -13.51
CA VAL A 150 -0.73 -2.90 -14.96
C VAL A 150 -2.07 -3.21 -15.61
N LYS A 151 -2.73 -4.31 -15.22
CA LYS A 151 -4.06 -4.67 -15.71
C LYS A 151 -5.10 -3.57 -15.45
N ARG A 152 -5.08 -2.95 -14.26
CA ARG A 152 -6.03 -1.89 -13.87
C ARG A 152 -5.74 -0.55 -14.56
N VAL A 153 -4.46 -0.22 -14.75
CA VAL A 153 -4.06 0.98 -15.49
C VAL A 153 -4.48 0.89 -16.95
N SER A 154 -4.25 -0.26 -17.59
CA SER A 154 -4.60 -0.48 -19.00
C SER A 154 -6.11 -0.55 -19.25
N ALA A 155 -6.91 -0.99 -18.28
CA ALA A 155 -8.37 -1.03 -18.39
C ALA A 155 -9.03 0.36 -18.35
N ALA A 156 -8.29 1.41 -17.95
CA ALA A 156 -8.75 2.78 -17.90
C ALA A 156 -8.27 3.64 -19.10
N SER A 157 -7.56 3.01 -20.04
CA SER A 157 -7.05 3.63 -21.28
C SER A 157 -7.97 3.38 -22.48
#